data_AF-A0AA36A077-F1
#
_entry.id   AF-A0AA36A077-F1
#
_cell.length_a   1.000
_cell.length_b   1.000
_cell.length_c   1.000
_cell.angle_alpha   90.00
_cell.angle_beta   90.00
_cell.angle_gamma   90.00
#
_symmetry.space_group_name_H-M   'P 1'
#
loop_
_entity.id
_entity.type
_entity.pdbx_description
1 polymer ?
#
loop_
_entity_poly.entity_id
_entity_poly.type
_entity_poly.pdbx_seq_one_letter_code
_entity_poly.pdbx_strand_id
1 'polypeptide(L)'
;MDVEHEIIPHCNGEQVALDFTDQLPSGFRFNPTDSELIVDYLKAKFESREIPKQCRLHEVNIYKYKPGELTERYRSHENEWYFLTSRDPKDRRGINQRYRTIIGKRGLWRITRRHKPVYDATRQIVGHKGTLAFIGNAHKTMWLMHEYTTNAPQ
;
A
#
# COMPACT_ATOMS: atom_id res chain seq x y z
N MET A 1 -15.86 39.22 7.01
CA MET A 1 -14.69 38.40 6.69
C MET A 1 -15.18 36.98 6.69
N ASP A 2 -15.52 36.54 5.49
CA ASP A 2 -16.31 35.36 5.19
C ASP A 2 -15.55 34.08 5.57
N VAL A 3 -16.22 33.24 6.33
CA VAL A 3 -15.84 31.83 6.52
C VAL A 3 -16.11 31.14 5.19
N GLU A 4 -15.04 30.83 4.44
CA GLU A 4 -15.16 29.96 3.27
C GLU A 4 -15.71 28.61 3.73
N HIS A 5 -16.98 28.38 3.40
CA HIS A 5 -17.60 27.07 3.52
C HIS A 5 -16.90 26.13 2.52
N GLU A 6 -16.07 25.24 3.06
CA GLU A 6 -15.39 24.18 2.32
C GLU A 6 -16.42 23.37 1.53
N ILE A 7 -16.40 23.49 0.20
CA ILE A 7 -17.31 22.77 -0.69
C ILE A 7 -16.86 21.31 -0.70
N ILE A 8 -17.50 20.47 0.12
CA ILE A 8 -17.26 19.03 0.12
C ILE A 8 -17.96 18.43 -1.12
N PRO A 9 -17.23 17.87 -2.10
CA PRO A 9 -17.85 17.29 -3.28
C PRO A 9 -18.66 16.05 -2.88
N HIS A 10 -19.96 16.11 -3.15
CA HIS A 10 -20.89 15.01 -2.95
C HIS A 10 -20.93 14.13 -4.21
N CYS A 11 -20.35 12.94 -4.16
CA CYS A 11 -20.61 11.89 -5.15
C CYS A 11 -21.23 10.68 -4.44
N ASN A 12 -22.46 10.33 -4.82
CA ASN A 12 -23.19 9.11 -4.43
C ASN A 12 -23.59 8.94 -2.95
N GLY A 13 -23.79 10.03 -2.19
CA GLY A 13 -24.41 9.94 -0.86
C GLY A 13 -23.54 9.35 0.24
N GLU A 14 -22.28 9.01 -0.05
CA GLU A 14 -21.25 8.76 0.96
C GLU A 14 -20.33 9.97 1.04
N GLN A 15 -20.08 10.47 2.26
CA GLN A 15 -18.98 11.41 2.51
C GLN A 15 -17.67 10.67 2.26
N VAL A 16 -17.15 10.75 1.03
CA VAL A 16 -15.80 10.31 0.73
C VAL A 16 -14.88 11.44 1.17
N ALA A 17 -14.11 11.21 2.24
CA ALA A 17 -13.06 12.14 2.65
C ALA A 17 -12.20 12.49 1.42
N LEU A 18 -11.99 13.79 1.18
CA LEU A 18 -11.12 14.27 0.12
C LEU A 18 -9.76 13.58 0.26
N ASP A 19 -9.24 13.01 -0.83
CA ASP A 19 -7.86 12.55 -0.85
C ASP A 19 -7.00 13.81 -0.64
N PHE A 20 -6.05 13.80 0.30
CA PHE A 20 -5.18 14.96 0.56
C PHE A 20 -4.57 15.52 -0.73
N THR A 21 -4.29 14.67 -1.69
CA THR A 21 -3.74 15.08 -2.97
C THR A 21 -4.72 15.83 -3.88
N ASP A 22 -6.03 15.72 -3.66
CA ASP A 22 -7.04 16.55 -4.33
C ASP A 22 -6.95 18.02 -3.88
N GLN A 23 -6.27 18.29 -2.75
CA GLN A 23 -6.00 19.62 -2.23
C GLN A 23 -4.66 20.20 -2.72
N LEU A 24 -3.83 19.40 -3.40
CA LEU A 24 -2.55 19.85 -3.91
C LEU A 24 -2.71 20.55 -5.27
N PRO A 25 -1.84 21.53 -5.61
CA PRO A 25 -1.84 22.14 -6.93
C PRO A 25 -1.66 21.10 -8.04
N SER A 26 -2.19 21.41 -9.23
CA SER A 26 -2.03 20.55 -10.40
C SER A 26 -0.55 20.25 -10.68
N GLY A 27 -0.24 18.99 -10.95
CA GLY A 27 1.12 18.50 -11.17
C GLY A 27 1.78 17.84 -9.95
N PHE A 28 1.28 18.07 -8.73
CA PHE A 28 1.74 17.36 -7.54
C PHE A 28 1.18 15.95 -7.50
N ARG A 29 2.03 14.99 -7.13
CA ARG A 29 1.70 13.56 -7.10
C ARG A 29 2.40 12.88 -5.95
N PHE A 30 1.78 11.83 -5.44
CA PHE A 30 2.44 10.94 -4.49
C PHE A 30 3.36 9.98 -5.26
N ASN A 31 4.65 10.31 -5.34
CA ASN A 31 5.66 9.54 -6.06
C ASN A 31 6.90 9.31 -5.18
N PRO A 32 6.76 8.56 -4.06
CA PRO A 32 7.86 8.33 -3.14
C PRO A 32 8.89 7.35 -3.73
N THR A 33 10.15 7.54 -3.37
CA THR A 33 11.22 6.57 -3.58
C THR A 33 11.02 5.31 -2.72
N ASP A 34 11.68 4.22 -3.13
CA ASP A 34 11.65 2.96 -2.36
C ASP A 34 12.12 3.16 -0.90
N SER A 35 13.08 4.06 -0.65
CA SER A 35 13.56 4.38 0.69
C SER A 35 12.57 5.21 1.51
N GLU A 36 11.94 6.22 0.90
CA GLU A 36 10.93 7.05 1.57
C GLU A 36 9.75 6.21 2.02
N LEU A 37 9.26 5.29 1.16
CA LEU A 37 8.22 4.30 1.52
C LEU A 37 8.55 3.52 2.80
N ILE A 38 9.82 3.18 3.01
CA ILE A 38 10.25 2.41 4.17
C ILE A 38 10.51 3.30 5.38
N VAL A 39 11.25 4.40 5.22
CA VAL A 39 11.72 5.22 6.35
C VAL A 39 10.61 6.15 6.83
N ASP A 40 10.03 6.92 5.93
CA ASP A 40 9.14 8.02 6.29
C ASP A 40 7.69 7.55 6.52
N TYR A 41 7.32 6.42 5.93
CA TYR A 41 5.97 5.89 6.06
C TYR A 41 5.93 4.62 6.92
N LEU A 42 6.64 3.55 6.52
CA LEU A 42 6.53 2.27 7.21
C LEU A 42 7.16 2.29 8.62
N LYS A 43 8.40 2.77 8.77
CA LYS A 43 9.06 2.87 10.08
C LYS A 43 8.39 3.92 10.97
N ALA A 44 8.08 5.09 10.42
CA ALA A 44 7.34 6.12 11.15
C ALA A 44 6.01 5.60 11.71
N LYS A 45 5.28 4.77 10.97
CA LYS A 45 4.05 4.12 11.48
C LYS A 45 4.32 3.20 12.67
N PHE A 46 5.42 2.45 12.68
CA PHE A 46 5.78 1.60 13.82
C PHE A 46 6.16 2.41 15.06
N GLU A 47 6.88 3.51 14.86
CA GLU A 47 7.39 4.37 15.94
C GLU A 47 6.30 5.26 16.54
N SER A 48 5.53 5.95 15.70
CA SER A 48 4.49 6.89 16.12
C SER A 48 3.12 6.25 16.36
N ARG A 49 2.91 5.02 15.86
CA ARG A 49 1.59 4.35 15.76
C ARG A 49 0.53 5.10 14.95
N GLU A 50 0.89 6.21 14.32
CA GLU A 50 -0.01 7.01 13.49
C GLU A 50 0.44 6.96 12.02
N ILE A 51 -0.51 7.05 11.10
CA ILE A 51 -0.20 7.34 9.69
C ILE A 51 -0.06 8.86 9.60
N PRO A 52 0.94 9.42 8.89
CA PRO A 52 0.94 10.84 8.58
C PRO A 52 -0.43 11.26 8.02
N LYS A 53 -1.09 12.24 8.66
CA LYS A 53 -2.49 12.64 8.38
C LYS A 53 -2.73 13.17 6.96
N GLN A 54 -1.67 13.34 6.18
CA GLN A 54 -1.64 13.87 4.81
C GLN A 54 -0.97 12.87 3.86
N CYS A 55 -1.43 11.61 3.88
CA CYS A 55 -0.78 10.54 3.15
C CYS A 55 -1.79 9.67 2.39
N ARG A 56 -1.46 9.26 1.16
CA ARG A 56 -2.26 8.35 0.33
C ARG A 56 -2.25 6.88 0.79
N LEU A 57 -1.59 6.58 1.91
CA LEU A 57 -1.49 5.23 2.43
C LEU A 57 -2.76 4.84 3.20
N HIS A 58 -3.41 3.76 2.78
CA HIS A 58 -4.58 3.22 3.48
C HIS A 58 -4.20 2.01 4.34
N GLU A 59 -4.66 1.97 5.59
CA GLU A 59 -4.52 0.79 6.44
C GLU A 59 -5.56 -0.28 6.09
N VAL A 60 -5.11 -1.32 5.39
CA VAL A 60 -5.99 -2.38 4.89
C VAL A 60 -5.25 -3.71 4.94
N ASN A 61 -5.91 -4.74 5.46
CA ASN A 61 -5.44 -6.10 5.23
C ASN A 61 -5.73 -6.51 3.77
N ILE A 62 -4.77 -6.25 2.89
CA ILE A 62 -4.90 -6.48 1.44
C ILE A 62 -5.12 -7.95 1.09
N TYR A 63 -4.73 -8.88 1.98
CA TYR A 63 -4.90 -10.32 1.77
C TYR A 63 -6.34 -10.80 2.01
N LYS A 64 -7.27 -9.91 2.36
CA LYS A 64 -8.71 -10.23 2.42
C LYS A 64 -9.45 -9.92 1.11
N TYR A 65 -8.80 -9.26 0.16
CA TYR A 65 -9.44 -8.70 -1.02
C TYR A 65 -8.71 -9.12 -2.30
N LYS A 66 -9.47 -9.24 -3.40
CA LYS A 66 -8.90 -9.29 -4.75
C LYS A 66 -8.46 -7.88 -5.16
N PRO A 67 -7.46 -7.74 -6.04
CA PRO A 67 -7.02 -6.43 -6.51
C PRO A 67 -8.16 -5.56 -7.05
N GLY A 68 -9.06 -6.12 -7.88
CA GLY A 68 -10.20 -5.38 -8.42
C GLY A 68 -11.12 -4.78 -7.36
N GLU A 69 -11.35 -5.51 -6.26
CA GLU A 69 -12.18 -5.02 -5.14
C GLU A 69 -11.49 -3.87 -4.39
N LEU A 70 -10.15 -3.89 -4.30
CA LEU A 70 -9.39 -2.78 -3.73
C LEU A 70 -9.47 -1.55 -4.63
N THR A 71 -9.37 -1.72 -5.94
CA THR A 71 -9.38 -0.59 -6.89
C THR A 71 -10.76 0.03 -7.09
N GLU A 72 -11.82 -0.73 -6.85
CA GLU A 72 -13.19 -0.19 -6.78
C GLU A 72 -13.42 0.62 -5.49
N ARG A 73 -12.76 0.24 -4.39
CA ARG A 73 -12.96 0.86 -3.07
C ARG A 73 -12.07 2.07 -2.82
N TYR A 74 -10.83 2.04 -3.31
CA TYR A 74 -9.84 3.07 -3.05
C TYR A 74 -9.53 3.82 -4.35
N ARG A 75 -9.63 5.15 -4.31
CA ARG A 75 -9.19 5.98 -5.44
C ARG A 75 -7.68 5.92 -5.57
N SER A 76 -7.20 5.98 -6.81
CA SER A 76 -5.79 6.13 -7.11
C SER A 76 -5.56 7.32 -8.02
N HIS A 77 -4.32 7.77 -8.06
CA HIS A 77 -3.79 8.46 -9.23
C HIS A 77 -2.88 7.48 -9.97
N GLU A 78 -2.88 7.55 -11.30
CA GLU A 78 -1.90 6.85 -12.15
C GLU A 78 -1.96 5.32 -12.11
N ASN A 79 -3.08 4.73 -11.68
CA ASN A 79 -3.25 3.29 -11.51
C ASN A 79 -2.29 2.66 -10.48
N GLU A 80 -1.92 3.42 -9.44
CA GLU A 80 -1.14 2.93 -8.30
C GLU A 80 -1.87 3.12 -6.98
N TRP A 81 -1.80 2.12 -6.11
CA TRP A 81 -2.44 2.15 -4.79
C TRP A 81 -1.43 1.79 -3.71
N TYR A 82 -1.47 2.53 -2.61
CA TYR A 82 -0.54 2.40 -1.50
C TYR A 82 -1.28 1.92 -0.25
N PHE A 83 -0.86 0.78 0.29
CA PHE A 83 -1.51 0.15 1.44
C PHE A 83 -0.52 -0.20 2.53
N LEU A 84 -0.89 0.07 3.78
CA LEU A 84 -0.25 -0.48 4.96
C LEU A 84 -1.02 -1.73 5.38
N THR A 85 -0.36 -2.88 5.33
CA THR A 85 -0.96 -4.17 5.72
C THR A 85 -0.17 -4.80 6.86
N SER A 86 -0.87 -5.21 7.91
CA SER A 86 -0.30 -6.11 8.90
C SER A 86 -0.16 -7.51 8.31
N ARG A 87 1.03 -8.10 8.42
CA ARG A 87 1.27 -9.49 8.00
C ARG A 87 0.89 -10.45 9.13
N ASP A 88 0.05 -11.43 8.81
CA ASP A 88 -0.36 -12.46 9.77
C ASP A 88 0.88 -13.24 10.26
N PRO A 89 1.05 -13.47 11.58
CA PRO A 89 2.13 -14.30 12.12
C PRO A 89 2.22 -15.70 11.47
N LYS A 90 1.11 -16.27 11.00
CA LYS A 90 1.09 -17.57 10.31
C LYS A 90 1.79 -17.52 8.95
N ASP A 91 1.67 -16.40 8.23
CA ASP A 91 2.43 -16.13 6.99
C ASP A 91 3.91 -15.87 7.25
N ARG A 92 4.30 -15.58 8.51
CA ARG A 92 5.70 -15.45 8.95
C ARG A 92 6.33 -16.81 9.27
N ARG A 93 5.57 -17.79 9.76
CA ARG A 93 6.08 -19.03 10.39
C ARG A 93 6.17 -20.29 9.51
N GLY A 94 5.91 -20.22 8.20
CA GLY A 94 6.64 -21.12 7.28
C GLY A 94 5.87 -22.17 6.48
N ILE A 95 4.65 -21.93 6.00
CA ILE A 95 4.05 -22.87 5.02
C ILE A 95 4.30 -22.45 3.56
N ASN A 96 4.42 -21.15 3.22
CA ASN A 96 4.74 -20.72 1.86
C ASN A 96 5.25 -19.27 1.79
N GLN A 97 6.55 -19.02 2.04
CA GLN A 97 7.13 -17.69 1.87
C GLN A 97 6.97 -17.13 0.44
N ARG A 98 6.84 -18.02 -0.56
CA ARG A 98 6.69 -17.69 -1.98
C ARG A 98 5.29 -17.22 -2.38
N TYR A 99 4.30 -17.37 -1.51
CA TYR A 99 2.90 -17.07 -1.83
C TYR A 99 2.21 -16.31 -0.69
N ARG A 100 1.12 -15.58 -1.01
CA ARG A 100 0.18 -15.02 -0.04
C ARG A 100 -1.24 -15.32 -0.54
N THR A 101 -1.98 -16.17 0.15
CA THR A 101 -3.33 -16.57 -0.27
C THR A 101 -4.33 -15.50 0.15
N ILE A 102 -5.34 -15.22 -0.69
CA ILE A 102 -6.45 -14.36 -0.26
C ILE A 102 -7.36 -15.16 0.69
N ILE A 103 -7.59 -14.65 1.89
CA ILE A 103 -8.42 -15.29 2.90
C ILE A 103 -9.88 -15.34 2.43
N GLY A 104 -10.47 -16.53 2.42
CA GLY A 104 -11.89 -16.72 2.11
C GLY A 104 -12.31 -16.47 0.66
N LYS A 105 -11.35 -16.27 -0.26
CA LYS A 105 -11.63 -16.02 -1.69
C LYS A 105 -10.73 -16.85 -2.61
N ARG A 106 -11.10 -16.94 -3.89
CA ARG A 106 -10.25 -17.56 -4.92
C ARG A 106 -9.18 -16.58 -5.40
N GLY A 107 -7.92 -16.91 -5.18
CA GLY A 107 -6.76 -16.20 -5.72
C GLY A 107 -5.56 -16.19 -4.76
N LEU A 108 -4.37 -15.95 -5.31
CA LEU A 108 -3.15 -15.83 -4.52
C LEU A 108 -2.17 -14.84 -5.15
N TRP A 109 -1.36 -14.24 -4.30
CA TRP A 109 -0.17 -13.49 -4.70
C TRP A 109 1.03 -14.44 -4.73
N ARG A 110 1.78 -14.41 -5.82
CA ARG A 110 2.98 -15.22 -6.01
C ARG A 110 4.19 -14.32 -6.15
N ILE A 111 5.25 -14.56 -5.37
CA ILE A 111 6.53 -13.90 -5.56
C ILE A 111 7.05 -14.21 -6.98
N THR A 112 7.34 -13.16 -7.74
CA THR A 112 7.87 -13.27 -9.10
C THR A 112 9.37 -13.03 -9.18
N ARG A 113 9.93 -12.27 -8.24
CA ARG A 113 11.35 -11.91 -8.19
C ARG A 113 11.90 -12.06 -6.78
N ARG A 114 13.19 -12.36 -6.67
CA ARG A 114 13.89 -12.31 -5.38
C ARG A 114 13.78 -10.91 -4.79
N HIS A 115 13.59 -10.83 -3.48
CA HIS A 115 13.55 -9.56 -2.78
C HIS A 115 14.90 -8.86 -2.94
N LYS A 116 14.85 -7.55 -3.20
CA LYS A 116 16.03 -6.71 -3.33
C LYS A 116 16.20 -5.84 -2.08
N PRO A 117 17.42 -5.64 -1.58
CA PRO A 117 17.66 -4.66 -0.54
C PRO A 117 17.30 -3.26 -1.05
N VAL A 118 16.73 -2.45 -0.18
CA VAL A 118 16.49 -1.03 -0.41
C VAL A 118 17.47 -0.26 0.47
N TYR A 119 18.18 0.68 -0.16
CA TYR A 119 19.19 1.50 0.48
C TYR A 119 18.68 2.93 0.66
N ASP A 120 19.06 3.58 1.75
CA ASP A 120 18.91 5.03 1.89
C ASP A 120 20.05 5.79 1.18
N ALA A 121 20.01 7.12 1.27
CA ALA A 121 21.03 8.01 0.71
C ALA A 121 22.45 7.77 1.29
N THR A 122 22.55 7.18 2.48
CA THR A 122 23.82 6.82 3.14
C THR A 122 24.32 5.43 2.78
N ARG A 123 23.63 4.74 1.85
CA ARG A 123 23.90 3.36 1.42
C ARG A 123 23.71 2.32 2.53
N GLN A 124 22.93 2.64 3.57
CA GLN A 124 22.54 1.67 4.58
C GLN A 124 21.27 0.93 4.14
N ILE A 125 21.19 -0.37 4.44
CA ILE A 125 20.01 -1.16 4.11
C ILE A 125 18.89 -0.81 5.10
N VAL A 126 17.84 -0.17 4.60
CA VAL A 126 16.68 0.22 5.40
C VAL A 126 15.56 -0.82 5.38
N GLY A 127 15.56 -1.70 4.37
CA GLY A 127 14.60 -2.78 4.23
C GLY A 127 14.73 -3.53 2.91
N HIS A 128 13.63 -4.13 2.47
CA HIS A 128 13.58 -4.95 1.27
C HIS A 128 12.33 -4.68 0.43
N LYS A 129 12.46 -4.79 -0.89
CA LYS A 129 11.38 -4.73 -1.87
C LYS A 129 11.20 -6.09 -2.55
N GLY A 130 10.03 -6.69 -2.37
CA GLY A 130 9.56 -7.87 -3.09
C GLY A 130 8.63 -7.47 -4.24
N THR A 131 8.45 -8.35 -5.22
CA THR A 131 7.44 -8.19 -6.27
C THR A 131 6.59 -9.44 -6.36
N LEU A 132 5.28 -9.27 -6.25
CA LEU A 132 4.30 -10.34 -6.33
C LEU A 132 3.36 -10.09 -7.51
N ALA A 133 2.94 -11.16 -8.17
CA ALA A 133 1.91 -11.12 -9.19
C ALA A 133 0.67 -11.85 -8.68
N PHE A 134 -0.50 -11.31 -8.97
CA PHE A 134 -1.75 -11.93 -8.60
C PHE A 134 -2.17 -12.99 -9.63
N ILE A 135 -2.55 -14.15 -9.12
CA ILE A 135 -3.14 -15.25 -9.88
C ILE A 135 -4.59 -15.40 -9.40
N GLY A 136 -5.55 -15.06 -10.27
CA GLY A 136 -6.98 -15.08 -9.98
C GLY A 136 -7.66 -16.23 -10.72
N ASN A 137 -8.47 -17.03 -10.03
CA ASN A 137 -9.18 -18.18 -10.63
C ASN A 137 -8.28 -19.06 -11.52
N ALA A 138 -7.07 -19.38 -11.05
CA ALA A 138 -6.04 -20.13 -11.77
C ALA A 138 -5.42 -19.46 -13.02
N HIS A 139 -5.75 -18.19 -13.31
CA HIS A 139 -5.18 -17.44 -14.43
C HIS A 139 -4.27 -16.32 -13.93
N LYS A 140 -3.14 -16.11 -14.61
CA LYS A 140 -2.24 -14.99 -14.35
C LYS A 140 -2.94 -13.69 -14.73
N THR A 141 -2.92 -12.72 -13.83
CA THR A 141 -3.47 -11.38 -14.08
C THR A 141 -2.35 -10.36 -14.32
N MET A 142 -2.71 -9.13 -14.69
CA MET A 142 -1.77 -8.00 -14.82
C MET A 142 -1.46 -7.32 -13.49
N TRP A 143 -2.17 -7.69 -12.41
CA TRP A 143 -1.97 -7.09 -11.09
C TRP A 143 -0.61 -7.47 -10.51
N LEU A 144 0.15 -6.43 -10.17
CA LEU A 144 1.43 -6.52 -9.50
C LEU A 144 1.34 -5.83 -8.13
N MET A 145 2.13 -6.32 -7.19
CA MET A 145 2.32 -5.72 -5.88
C MET A 145 3.82 -5.59 -5.62
N HIS A 146 4.24 -4.40 -5.21
CA HIS A 146 5.54 -4.18 -4.60
C HIS A 146 5.39 -4.24 -3.08
N GLU A 147 5.91 -5.32 -2.47
CA GLU A 147 5.88 -5.52 -1.02
C GLU A 147 7.14 -4.91 -0.42
N TYR A 148 6.98 -3.90 0.44
CA TYR A 148 8.08 -3.26 1.17
C TYR A 148 8.08 -3.73 2.62
N THR A 149 9.25 -4.10 3.14
CA THR A 149 9.41 -4.54 4.53
C THR A 149 10.60 -3.86 5.18
N THR A 150 10.45 -3.37 6.41
CA THR A 150 11.55 -2.84 7.23
C THR A 150 12.42 -3.97 7.83
N ASN A 151 13.67 -3.65 8.13
CA ASN A 151 14.59 -4.54 8.88
C ASN A 151 14.35 -4.51 10.40
N ALA A 152 13.51 -3.59 10.90
CA ALA A 152 13.18 -3.53 12.32
C ALA A 152 12.43 -4.79 12.77
N PRO A 153 12.67 -5.29 14.00
CA PRO A 153 11.90 -6.40 14.55
C PRO A 153 10.41 -6.04 14.59
N GLN A 154 9.57 -6.94 14.06
CA GLN A 154 8.11 -6.83 13.99
C GLN A 154 7.41 -7.53 15.16
#